data_AF-A0A9P4IMD6-F1
#
_entry.id   AF-A0A9P4IMD6-F1
#
_cell.length_a   1.000
_cell.length_b   1.000
_cell.length_c   1.000
_cell.angle_alpha   90.00
_cell.angle_beta   90.00
_cell.angle_gamma   90.00
#
_symmetry.space_group_name_H-M   'P 1'
#
loop_
_entity.id
_entity.type
_entity.pdbx_description
1 polymer ?
#
loop_
_entity_poly.entity_id
_entity_poly.type
_entity_poly.pdbx_seq_one_letter_code
_entity_poly.pdbx_strand_id
1 'polypeptide(L)' 'IAAEETEKMTVYAQDDRDAAREELTKLQNAYKAVVEGQDTQLAASIQSRVGQRIRELENAVAAMEEMAQNQD' A
#
# COMPACT_ATOMS: atom_id res chain seq x y z
N ILE A 1 27.97 -14.15 -13.92
CA ILE A 1 26.81 -14.75 -13.23
C ILE A 1 26.32 -13.88 -12.07
N ALA A 2 27.20 -13.24 -11.27
CA ALA A 2 26.76 -12.37 -10.17
C ALA A 2 25.90 -11.15 -10.59
N ALA A 3 26.16 -10.52 -11.74
CA ALA A 3 25.40 -9.33 -12.18
C ALA A 3 23.94 -9.65 -12.56
N GLU A 4 23.69 -10.78 -13.22
CA GLU A 4 22.34 -11.17 -13.67
C GLU A 4 21.42 -11.58 -12.51
N GLU A 5 21.97 -12.16 -11.44
CA GLU A 5 21.19 -12.51 -10.24
C GLU A 5 20.85 -11.27 -9.41
N THR A 6 21.75 -10.30 -9.30
CA THR A 6 21.48 -9.02 -8.62
C THR A 6 20.43 -8.20 -9.38
N GLU A 7 20.53 -8.10 -10.70
CA GLU A 7 19.57 -7.37 -11.54
C GLU A 7 18.17 -8.00 -11.49
N LYS A 8 18.05 -9.33 -11.49
CA LYS A 8 16.76 -10.00 -11.32
C LYS A 8 16.14 -9.77 -9.94
N MET A 9 16.96 -9.77 -8.88
CA MET A 9 16.46 -9.49 -7.53
C MET A 9 16.00 -8.04 -7.36
N THR A 10 16.69 -7.07 -7.95
CA THR A 10 16.29 -5.66 -7.87
C THR A 10 15.01 -5.38 -8.64
N VAL A 11 14.85 -5.95 -9.84
CA VAL A 11 13.61 -5.85 -10.63
C VAL A 11 12.42 -6.49 -9.89
N TYR A 12 12.59 -7.70 -9.36
CA TYR A 12 11.53 -8.37 -8.58
C TYR A 12 11.11 -7.57 -7.35
N ALA A 13 12.07 -6.98 -6.64
CA ALA A 13 11.79 -6.13 -5.49
C ALA A 13 11.10 -4.80 -5.87
N GLN A 14 11.31 -4.28 -7.08
CA GLN A 14 10.63 -3.07 -7.55
C GLN A 14 9.18 -3.38 -7.95
N ASP A 15 8.96 -4.44 -8.73
CA ASP A 15 7.62 -4.87 -9.13
C ASP A 15 6.72 -5.17 -7.92
N ASP A 16 7.28 -5.80 -6.86
CA ASP A 16 6.56 -6.06 -5.61
C ASP A 16 6.12 -4.76 -4.89
N ARG A 17 6.98 -3.73 -4.87
CA ARG A 17 6.66 -2.43 -4.26
C ARG A 17 5.59 -1.70 -5.05
N ASP A 18 5.70 -1.70 -6.38
CA ASP A 18 4.72 -1.07 -7.26
C ASP A 18 3.35 -1.74 -7.12
N ALA A 19 3.31 -3.07 -7.04
CA ALA A 19 2.10 -3.83 -6.77
C ALA A 19 1.49 -3.49 -5.40
N ALA A 20 2.31 -3.41 -4.35
CA ALA A 20 1.83 -3.05 -3.01
C ALA A 20 1.22 -1.64 -2.97
N ARG A 21 1.84 -0.68 -3.67
CA ARG A 21 1.34 0.69 -3.81
C ARG A 21 0.03 0.76 -4.59
N GLU A 22 -0.07 0.01 -5.68
CA GLU A 22 -1.29 -0.04 -6.49
C GLU A 22 -2.46 -0.60 -5.67
N GLU A 23 -2.26 -1.72 -4.97
CA GLU A 23 -3.31 -2.35 -4.16
C GLU A 23 -3.71 -1.49 -2.96
N LEU A 24 -2.77 -0.81 -2.31
CA LEU A 24 -3.10 0.16 -1.27
C LEU A 24 -3.95 1.32 -1.82
N THR A 25 -3.62 1.81 -3.02
CA THR A 25 -4.40 2.87 -3.69
C THR A 25 -5.83 2.41 -3.98
N LYS A 26 -6.02 1.17 -4.47
CA LYS A 26 -7.34 0.58 -4.69
C LYS A 26 -8.15 0.50 -3.39
N LEU A 27 -7.52 0.05 -2.31
CA LEU A 27 -8.14 -0.05 -0.99
C LEU A 27 -8.58 1.33 -0.47
N GLN A 28 -7.71 2.34 -0.57
CA GLN A 28 -8.02 3.71 -0.14
C GLN A 28 -9.19 4.28 -0.94
N ASN A 29 -9.23 4.07 -2.25
CA ASN A 29 -10.33 4.52 -3.10
C ASN A 29 -11.66 3.84 -2.73
N ALA A 30 -11.65 2.53 -2.50
CA ALA A 30 -12.84 1.80 -2.06
C ALA A 30 -13.33 2.29 -0.69
N TYR A 31 -12.41 2.49 0.26
CA TYR A 31 -12.72 3.03 1.57
C TYR A 31 -13.32 4.44 1.48
N LYS A 32 -12.70 5.33 0.69
CA LYS A 32 -13.17 6.69 0.46
C LYS A 32 -14.58 6.70 -0.13
N ALA A 33 -14.84 5.88 -1.15
CA ALA A 33 -16.15 5.76 -1.77
C ALA A 33 -17.26 5.37 -0.77
N VAL A 34 -16.93 4.52 0.22
CA VAL A 34 -17.88 4.14 1.27
C VAL A 34 -18.06 5.24 2.31
N VAL A 35 -16.96 5.85 2.77
CA VAL A 35 -17.00 6.89 3.81
C VAL A 35 -17.66 8.18 3.32
N GLU A 36 -17.51 8.52 2.04
CA GLU A 36 -18.15 9.68 1.40
C GLU A 36 -19.56 9.37 0.87
N GLY A 37 -20.04 8.13 1.06
CA GLY A 37 -21.36 7.68 0.64
C GLY A 37 -22.51 8.29 1.46
N GLN A 38 -23.74 8.12 0.96
CA GLN A 38 -24.96 8.63 1.62
C GLN A 38 -25.34 7.86 2.89
N ASP A 39 -24.89 6.60 3.04
CA ASP A 39 -25.15 5.78 4.22
C ASP A 39 -24.16 6.13 5.35
N THR A 40 -24.55 7.09 6.18
CA THR A 40 -23.73 7.60 7.27
C THR A 40 -23.47 6.57 8.38
N GLN A 41 -24.37 5.59 8.57
CA GLN A 41 -24.19 4.55 9.56
C GLN A 41 -23.15 3.52 9.10
N LEU A 42 -23.23 3.11 7.82
CA LEU A 42 -22.21 2.28 7.20
C LEU A 42 -20.85 2.98 7.18
N ALA A 43 -20.82 4.25 6.78
CA ALA A 43 -19.60 5.07 6.76
C ALA A 43 -18.91 5.09 8.15
N ALA A 44 -19.65 5.37 9.22
CA ALA A 44 -19.10 5.38 10.58
C ALA A 44 -18.58 3.99 11.03
N SER A 45 -19.31 2.91 10.69
CA SER A 45 -18.87 1.55 11.00
C SER A 45 -17.56 1.19 10.28
N ILE A 46 -17.46 1.53 8.99
CA ILE A 46 -16.27 1.25 8.19
C ILE A 46 -15.10 2.13 8.62
N GLN A 47 -15.32 3.42 8.87
CA GLN A 47 -14.30 4.33 9.36
C GLN A 47 -13.68 3.86 10.69
N SER A 48 -14.52 3.44 11.65
CA SER A 48 -14.03 2.95 12.95
C SER A 48 -13.24 1.63 12.85
N ARG A 49 -13.62 0.73 11.94
CA ARG A 49 -13.01 -0.61 11.83
C ARG A 49 -11.78 -0.64 10.92
N VAL A 50 -11.84 0.08 9.81
CA VAL A 50 -10.89 -0.05 8.70
C VAL A 50 -9.91 1.12 8.65
N GLY A 51 -10.30 2.30 9.15
CA GLY A 51 -9.46 3.51 9.07
C GLY A 51 -8.10 3.38 9.75
N GLN A 52 -8.00 2.64 10.86
CA GLN A 52 -6.71 2.35 11.48
C GLN A 52 -5.84 1.44 10.60
N ARG A 53 -6.43 0.41 9.99
CA ARG A 53 -5.68 -0.55 9.15
C ARG A 53 -5.14 0.09 7.89
N ILE A 54 -5.87 1.03 7.30
CA ILE A 54 -5.38 1.81 6.15
C ILE A 54 -4.13 2.59 6.54
N ARG A 55 -4.13 3.29 7.68
CA ARG A 55 -2.94 4.03 8.16
C ARG A 55 -1.75 3.13 8.44
N GLU A 56 -1.99 1.94 8.98
CA GLU A 56 -0.92 0.95 9.21
C GLU A 56 -0.31 0.47 7.88
N LEU A 57 -1.14 0.22 6.86
CA LEU A 57 -0.68 -0.17 5.53
C LEU A 57 0.05 0.97 4.81
N GLU A 58 -0.42 2.22 4.93
CA GLU A 58 0.27 3.41 4.42
C GLU A 58 1.68 3.52 4.97
N ASN A 59 1.84 3.39 6.29
CA ASN A 59 3.15 3.43 6.93
C ASN A 59 4.03 2.24 6.51
N ALA A 60 3.45 1.05 6.36
CA ALA A 60 4.19 -0.14 5.94
C ALA A 60 4.71 -0.02 4.50
N VAL A 61 3.89 0.47 3.57
CA VAL A 61 4.30 0.71 2.18
C VAL A 61 5.34 1.81 2.11
N ALA A 62 5.16 2.91 2.85
CA ALA A 62 6.15 3.99 2.90
C ALA A 62 7.51 3.51 3.46
N ALA A 63 7.50 2.71 4.53
CA ALA A 63 8.72 2.11 5.07
C ALA A 63 9.39 1.16 4.06
N MET A 64 8.60 0.41 3.29
CA MET A 64 9.11 -0.46 2.23
C MET A 64 9.80 0.33 1.11
N GLU A 65 9.21 1.45 0.70
CA GLU A 65 9.79 2.37 -0.29
C GLU A 65 11.08 3.02 0.23
N GLU A 66 11.09 3.49 1.48
CA GLU A 66 12.26 4.11 2.12
C GLU A 66 13.43 3.12 2.28
N MET A 67 13.15 1.87 2.68
CA MET A 67 14.18 0.84 2.77
C MET A 67 14.81 0.54 1.41
N ALA A 68 14.04 0.58 0.32
CA ALA A 68 14.58 0.37 -1.01
C ALA A 68 15.48 1.54 -1.46
N GLN A 69 15.08 2.78 -1.19
CA GLN A 69 15.89 3.97 -1.51
C GLN A 69 17.21 4.05 -0.73
N ASN A 70 17.24 3.47 0.47
CA ASN A 70 18.42 3.45 1.34
C ASN A 70 19.31 2.21 1.13
N GLN A 71 18.93 1.28 0.25
CA GLN A 71 19.71 0.08 -0.10
C GLN A 71 20.48 0.22 -1.42
N ASP A 72 20.37 1.36 -2.12
CA ASP A 72 21.15 1.73 -3.31
C ASP A 72 22.53 2.35 -2.97
#